data_AF-A0AA38PBC8-F1
#
_entry.id   AF-A0AA38PBC8-F1
#
_cell.length_a   1.000
_cell.length_b   1.000
_cell.length_c   1.000
_cell.angle_alpha   90.00
_cell.angle_beta   90.00
_cell.angle_gamma   90.00
#
_symmetry.space_group_name_H-M   'P 1'
#
loop_
_entity.id
_entity.type
_entity.pdbx_description
1 polymer ?
#
loop_
_entity_poly.entity_id
_entity_poly.type
_entity_poly.pdbx_seq_one_letter_code
_entity_poly.pdbx_strand_id
1 'polypeptide(L)'
;MRSDPRNHCVPIYDTVELSEAIDKGRSCIVVMPYLVDWDRIESQTVGELVVDFCSHIFEGLQFMHNRNVAHEIGHLYIHYLHIFVTVRREWTGRDRYSPAAAPSILYSIDWDLSSQYNATIRTIRVPVRLLGYGGDQTVPEFKRNEPCNPFAVGVYCLKTFFDKKLTNESLLDKLRNVGFLRDLVADITHDDPFKQPTMVVARFEDILNGWSWWKLRSQVSDKTLPLVFHRLCSPIHWSVQLSDFLWLKSPVPKHTPPSLV
;
A
#
# COMPACT_ATOMS: atom_id res chain seq x y z
N MET A 1 -9.15 -9.26 14.86
CA MET A 1 -8.44 -8.38 13.90
C MET A 1 -8.35 -9.03 12.52
N ARG A 2 -7.95 -10.31 12.41
CA ARG A 2 -7.78 -11.03 11.14
C ARG A 2 -9.01 -11.10 10.21
N SER A 3 -10.22 -10.93 10.74
CA SER A 3 -11.48 -10.99 9.99
C SER A 3 -12.01 -9.62 9.53
N ASP A 4 -11.40 -8.51 9.93
CA ASP A 4 -11.82 -7.18 9.46
C ASP A 4 -11.23 -6.98 8.05
N PRO A 5 -12.06 -6.76 7.01
CA PRO A 5 -11.58 -6.65 5.64
C PRO A 5 -10.69 -5.42 5.40
N ARG A 6 -10.68 -4.45 6.32
CA ARG A 6 -9.80 -3.27 6.28
C ARG A 6 -8.42 -3.56 6.88
N ASN A 7 -8.21 -4.76 7.43
CA ASN A 7 -6.93 -5.16 8.00
C ASN A 7 -5.97 -5.61 6.88
N HIS A 8 -5.28 -4.64 6.30
CA HIS A 8 -4.26 -4.89 5.28
C HIS A 8 -2.87 -5.18 5.87
N CYS A 9 -2.77 -5.47 7.17
CA CYS A 9 -1.52 -5.86 7.83
C CYS A 9 -1.09 -7.27 7.42
N VAL A 10 0.21 -7.48 7.19
CA VAL A 10 0.76 -8.81 6.93
C VAL A 10 0.40 -9.79 8.06
N PRO A 11 -0.12 -10.99 7.75
CA PRO A 11 -0.41 -11.98 8.78
C PRO A 11 0.89 -12.60 9.28
N ILE A 12 1.05 -12.65 10.61
CA ILE A 12 2.09 -13.45 11.26
C ILE A 12 1.52 -14.86 11.47
N TYR A 13 2.18 -15.84 10.88
CA TYR A 13 1.81 -17.26 10.99
C TYR A 13 2.35 -17.88 12.27
N ASP A 14 3.61 -17.60 12.59
CA ASP A 14 4.28 -18.17 13.77
C ASP A 14 5.42 -17.26 14.26
N THR A 15 5.91 -17.48 15.47
CA THR A 15 7.09 -16.83 16.03
C THR A 15 7.96 -17.87 16.71
N VAL A 16 9.17 -18.07 16.19
CA VAL A 16 10.12 -19.05 16.71
C VAL A 16 11.11 -18.33 17.62
N GLU A 17 11.08 -18.64 18.90
CA GLU A 17 12.05 -18.10 19.86
C GLU A 17 13.45 -18.67 19.60
N LEU A 18 14.44 -17.79 19.63
CA LEU A 18 15.85 -18.19 19.51
C LEU A 18 16.47 -18.25 20.89
N SER A 19 17.16 -19.34 21.20
CA SER A 19 17.95 -19.43 22.43
C SER A 19 19.08 -18.40 22.40
N GLU A 20 19.32 -17.71 23.53
CA GLU A 20 20.40 -16.74 23.70
C GLU A 20 21.80 -17.29 23.37
N ALA A 21 21.94 -18.63 23.35
CA ALA A 21 23.18 -19.31 22.97
C ALA A 21 23.50 -19.23 21.45
N ILE A 22 22.51 -18.91 20.61
CA ILE A 22 22.62 -18.99 19.14
C ILE A 22 22.94 -17.61 18.53
N ASP A 23 22.36 -16.51 19.04
CA ASP A 23 22.60 -15.17 18.48
C ASP A 23 22.42 -14.06 19.54
N LYS A 24 23.49 -13.32 19.83
CA LYS A 24 23.46 -12.20 20.81
C LYS A 24 22.87 -10.96 20.14
N GLY A 25 21.55 -10.88 20.09
CA GLY A 25 20.85 -9.68 19.61
C GLY A 25 19.52 -9.93 18.90
N ARG A 26 19.14 -11.19 18.66
CA ARG A 26 17.83 -11.55 18.09
C ARG A 26 17.12 -12.52 19.03
N SER A 27 15.91 -12.15 19.47
CA SER A 27 15.12 -12.95 20.42
C SER A 27 14.16 -13.91 19.72
N CYS A 28 13.77 -13.64 18.48
CA CYS A 28 12.82 -14.49 17.74
C CYS A 28 12.93 -14.32 16.22
N ILE A 29 12.39 -15.31 15.50
CA ILE A 29 12.13 -15.29 14.06
C ILE A 29 10.62 -15.20 13.86
N VAL A 30 10.18 -14.20 13.09
CA VAL A 30 8.76 -14.04 12.72
C VAL A 30 8.52 -14.77 11.39
N VAL A 31 7.58 -15.72 11.39
CA VAL A 31 7.14 -16.45 10.19
C VAL A 31 5.92 -15.75 9.62
N MET A 32 6.02 -15.32 8.36
CA MET A 32 4.98 -14.61 7.63
C MET A 32 4.97 -15.10 6.16
N PRO A 33 3.93 -14.80 5.35
CA PRO A 33 3.92 -15.19 3.95
C PRO A 33 5.13 -14.66 3.18
N TYR A 34 5.53 -15.39 2.14
CA TYR A 34 6.50 -14.88 1.17
C TYR A 34 5.80 -13.86 0.28
N LEU A 35 6.43 -12.69 0.14
CA LEU A 35 5.84 -11.56 -0.54
C LEU A 35 6.77 -11.08 -1.66
N VAL A 36 6.17 -10.60 -2.74
CA VAL A 36 6.89 -10.03 -3.89
C VAL A 36 6.68 -8.53 -3.93
N ASP A 37 7.67 -7.78 -4.41
CA ASP A 37 7.56 -6.33 -4.57
C ASP A 37 6.39 -5.98 -5.52
N TRP A 38 5.56 -5.01 -5.14
CA TRP A 38 4.38 -4.60 -5.92
C TRP A 38 4.72 -4.07 -7.32
N ASP A 39 5.92 -3.54 -7.52
CA ASP A 39 6.38 -2.95 -8.76
C ASP A 39 6.79 -3.96 -9.83
N ARG A 40 6.89 -5.24 -9.45
CA ARG A 40 7.21 -6.34 -10.37
C ARG A 40 5.99 -6.90 -11.08
N ILE A 41 4.79 -6.39 -10.83
CA ILE A 41 3.61 -6.88 -11.54
C ILE A 41 3.51 -6.25 -12.93
N GLU A 42 3.80 -7.07 -13.93
CA GLU A 42 3.59 -6.74 -15.32
C GLU A 42 2.09 -6.74 -15.67
N SER A 43 1.67 -5.76 -16.47
CA SER A 43 0.35 -5.65 -17.12
C SER A 43 -0.86 -5.55 -16.18
N GLN A 44 -1.05 -4.39 -15.56
CA GLN A 44 -2.25 -4.08 -14.78
C GLN A 44 -3.07 -2.94 -15.38
N THR A 45 -4.39 -3.01 -15.16
CA THR A 45 -5.31 -1.90 -15.40
C THR A 45 -5.18 -0.83 -14.33
N VAL A 46 -5.72 0.37 -14.56
CA VAL A 46 -5.75 1.43 -13.53
C VAL A 46 -6.48 0.96 -12.28
N GLY A 47 -7.56 0.20 -12.45
CA GLY A 47 -8.35 -0.38 -11.36
C GLY A 47 -7.56 -1.39 -10.52
N GLU A 48 -6.80 -2.26 -11.18
CA GLU A 48 -6.02 -3.31 -10.49
C GLU A 48 -4.75 -2.80 -9.83
N LEU A 49 -4.02 -1.88 -10.47
CA LEU A 49 -2.78 -1.37 -9.90
C LEU A 49 -3.07 -0.20 -8.98
N VAL A 50 -3.59 0.87 -9.55
CA VAL A 50 -3.56 2.19 -8.92
C VAL A 50 -4.67 2.31 -7.90
N VAL A 51 -5.86 1.85 -8.28
CA VAL A 51 -7.02 1.97 -7.41
C VAL A 51 -6.89 1.03 -6.24
N ASP A 52 -6.60 -0.24 -6.51
CA ASP A 52 -6.40 -1.26 -5.48
C ASP A 52 -5.29 -0.88 -4.49
N PHE A 53 -4.14 -0.42 -5.01
CA PHE A 53 -3.03 0.06 -4.19
C PHE A 53 -3.42 1.19 -3.24
N CYS A 54 -4.12 2.21 -3.76
CA CYS A 54 -4.53 3.34 -2.96
C CYS A 54 -5.58 2.94 -1.91
N SER A 55 -6.56 2.11 -2.28
CA SER A 55 -7.53 1.53 -1.34
C SER A 55 -6.85 0.85 -0.17
N HIS A 56 -5.91 -0.08 -0.43
CA HIS A 56 -5.23 -0.82 0.64
C HIS A 56 -4.48 0.09 1.61
N ILE A 57 -3.79 1.11 1.09
CA ILE A 57 -3.03 2.02 1.95
C ILE A 57 -3.97 2.87 2.81
N PHE A 58 -4.98 3.49 2.20
CA PHE A 58 -5.86 4.40 2.93
C PHE A 58 -6.77 3.66 3.91
N GLU A 59 -7.34 2.52 3.51
CA GLU A 59 -8.14 1.67 4.39
C GLU A 59 -7.30 1.07 5.52
N GLY A 60 -6.08 0.61 5.21
CA GLY A 60 -5.16 0.04 6.18
C GLY A 60 -4.75 1.08 7.24
N LEU A 61 -4.42 2.30 6.79
CA LEU A 61 -4.13 3.41 7.69
C LEU A 61 -5.32 3.77 8.58
N GLN A 62 -6.52 3.85 8.01
CA GLN A 62 -7.74 4.10 8.77
C GLN A 62 -8.01 2.99 9.79
N PHE A 63 -7.82 1.72 9.41
CA PHE A 63 -7.97 0.56 10.27
C PHE A 63 -7.05 0.62 11.50
N MET A 64 -5.79 1.01 11.30
CA MET A 64 -4.79 1.18 12.36
C MET A 64 -5.14 2.35 13.29
N HIS A 65 -5.47 3.50 12.71
CA HIS A 65 -5.85 4.70 13.48
C HIS A 65 -7.11 4.48 14.31
N ASN A 66 -8.06 3.67 13.83
CA ASN A 66 -9.25 3.27 14.57
C ASN A 66 -8.93 2.38 15.78
N ARG A 67 -7.76 1.74 15.80
CA ARG A 67 -7.26 0.90 16.92
C ARG A 67 -6.19 1.59 17.76
N ASN A 68 -6.03 2.90 17.57
CA ASN A 68 -5.00 3.71 18.21
C ASN A 68 -3.58 3.21 17.94
N VAL A 69 -3.36 2.59 16.78
CA VAL A 69 -2.02 2.23 16.29
C VAL A 69 -1.57 3.32 15.32
N ALA A 70 -0.45 3.98 15.63
CA ALA A 70 0.21 4.85 14.66
C ALA A 70 1.30 4.04 13.96
N HIS A 71 1.27 4.06 12.63
CA HIS A 71 2.28 3.45 11.77
C HIS A 71 3.11 4.57 11.17
N GLU A 72 4.34 4.71 11.63
CA GLU A 72 5.28 5.70 11.11
C GLU A 72 6.04 5.07 9.94
N ILE A 73 5.58 5.35 8.72
CA ILE A 73 6.23 4.83 7.51
C ILE A 73 7.62 5.46 7.41
N GLY A 74 8.65 4.62 7.52
CA GLY A 74 10.03 5.05 7.43
C GLY A 74 10.45 5.55 6.05
N HIS A 75 11.52 6.34 6.02
CA HIS A 75 12.06 6.96 4.80
C HIS A 75 12.58 5.95 3.75
N LEU A 76 12.84 4.73 4.19
CA LEU A 76 13.39 3.67 3.39
C LEU A 76 12.29 2.65 3.12
N TYR A 77 11.84 2.62 1.87
CA TYR A 77 11.15 1.48 1.25
C TYR A 77 9.67 1.28 1.57
N ILE A 78 8.80 1.92 0.79
CA ILE A 78 7.54 1.29 0.35
C ILE A 78 7.84 0.13 -0.65
N HIS A 79 8.86 -0.69 -0.35
CA HIS A 79 8.78 -2.13 -0.59
C HIS A 79 7.74 -2.75 0.36
N TYR A 80 7.25 -2.01 1.35
CA TYR A 80 6.25 -2.46 2.32
C TYR A 80 4.88 -2.84 1.78
N LEU A 81 4.69 -2.84 0.46
CA LEU A 81 3.49 -3.30 -0.22
C LEU A 81 3.88 -4.48 -1.07
N HIS A 82 3.38 -5.60 -0.61
CA HIS A 82 4.02 -6.86 -0.85
C HIS A 82 2.91 -7.85 -1.18
N ILE A 83 3.01 -8.44 -2.36
CA ILE A 83 1.92 -9.18 -2.93
C ILE A 83 2.10 -10.65 -2.60
N PHE A 84 1.06 -11.22 -1.99
CA PHE A 84 0.99 -12.66 -1.85
C PHE A 84 0.57 -13.28 -3.16
N VAL A 85 1.50 -13.98 -3.80
CA VAL A 85 1.25 -14.79 -4.99
C VAL A 85 1.24 -16.24 -4.53
N THR A 86 0.18 -16.98 -4.85
CA THR A 86 0.20 -18.44 -4.70
C THR A 86 1.17 -19.03 -5.72
N VAL A 87 2.46 -19.04 -5.39
CA VAL A 87 3.44 -19.82 -6.14
C VAL A 87 3.14 -21.29 -5.87
N ARG A 88 3.19 -22.13 -6.91
CA ARG A 88 3.14 -23.59 -6.72
C ARG A 88 4.18 -23.96 -5.65
N ARG A 89 3.76 -24.68 -4.60
CA ARG A 89 4.63 -25.18 -3.52
C ARG A 89 5.79 -26.07 -3.99
N GLU A 90 5.75 -26.52 -5.24
CA GLU A 90 6.78 -27.36 -5.83
C GLU A 90 7.94 -26.50 -6.30
N TRP A 91 9.06 -26.57 -5.57
CA TRP A 91 10.33 -25.92 -5.86
C TRP A 91 11.04 -26.58 -7.07
N THR A 92 10.32 -26.77 -8.17
CA THR A 92 10.77 -27.50 -9.36
C THR A 92 10.74 -26.60 -10.59
N GLY A 93 11.80 -25.81 -10.77
CA GLY A 93 12.08 -25.09 -12.01
C GLY A 93 11.99 -23.56 -11.92
N ARG A 94 12.14 -22.91 -13.08
CA ARG A 94 12.14 -21.45 -13.22
C ARG A 94 10.74 -20.93 -12.91
N ASP A 95 10.58 -20.24 -11.78
CA ASP A 95 9.31 -19.66 -11.33
C ASP A 95 8.68 -18.83 -12.45
N ARG A 96 7.63 -19.36 -13.08
CA ARG A 96 6.81 -18.58 -14.00
C ARG A 96 5.73 -17.91 -13.17
N TYR A 97 5.96 -16.64 -12.88
CA TYR A 97 4.92 -15.73 -12.42
C TYR A 97 3.78 -15.74 -13.46
N SER A 98 2.62 -16.28 -13.09
CA SER A 98 1.40 -16.17 -13.89
C SER A 98 0.44 -15.25 -13.12
N PRO A 99 0.41 -13.94 -13.42
CA PRO A 99 -0.49 -12.99 -12.76
C PRO A 99 -1.98 -13.33 -12.95
N ALA A 100 -2.30 -14.21 -13.91
CA ALA A 100 -3.67 -14.50 -14.32
C ALA A 100 -4.50 -15.40 -13.37
N ALA A 101 -3.91 -16.00 -12.31
CA ALA A 101 -4.58 -17.08 -11.56
C ALA A 101 -4.93 -16.79 -10.10
N ALA A 102 -4.40 -15.72 -9.48
CA ALA A 102 -4.67 -15.43 -8.07
C ALA A 102 -4.82 -13.93 -7.82
N PRO A 103 -5.76 -13.49 -6.95
CA PRO A 103 -5.88 -12.10 -6.56
C PRO A 103 -4.61 -11.64 -5.84
N SER A 104 -4.01 -10.58 -6.35
CA SER A 104 -2.84 -9.94 -5.75
C SER A 104 -3.25 -9.17 -4.50
N ILE A 105 -3.08 -9.77 -3.31
CA ILE A 105 -3.39 -9.09 -2.04
C ILE A 105 -2.19 -8.28 -1.61
N LEU A 106 -2.39 -6.99 -1.33
CA LEU A 106 -1.37 -6.08 -0.83
C LEU A 106 -1.34 -6.08 0.69
N TYR A 107 -0.17 -6.32 1.28
CA TYR A 107 0.02 -6.21 2.73
C TYR A 107 0.90 -5.05 3.10
N SER A 108 0.55 -4.32 4.16
CA SER A 108 1.43 -3.45 4.93
C SER A 108 2.34 -4.30 5.83
N ILE A 109 3.65 -4.14 5.65
CA ILE A 109 4.68 -4.75 6.48
C ILE A 109 5.49 -3.67 7.22
N ASP A 110 6.47 -4.13 7.98
CA ASP A 110 7.40 -3.34 8.79
C ASP A 110 6.73 -2.51 9.88
N TRP A 111 6.75 -3.08 11.08
CA TRP A 111 6.05 -2.58 12.27
C TRP A 111 7.04 -2.03 13.32
N ASP A 112 8.32 -1.93 12.97
CA ASP A 112 9.40 -1.53 13.88
C ASP A 112 9.21 -0.13 14.47
N LEU A 113 8.63 0.79 13.69
CA LEU A 113 8.29 2.16 14.09
C LEU A 113 6.82 2.32 14.47
N SER A 114 6.06 1.23 14.54
CA SER A 114 4.65 1.31 14.92
C SER A 114 4.49 1.34 16.43
N SER A 115 3.45 2.01 16.89
CA SER A 115 3.15 2.05 18.33
C SER A 115 1.67 2.13 18.59
N GLN A 116 1.23 1.32 19.55
CA GLN A 116 -0.12 1.37 20.07
C GLN A 116 -0.20 2.36 21.22
N TYR A 117 -1.15 3.28 21.12
CA TYR A 117 -1.38 4.34 22.08
C TYR A 117 -2.71 4.09 22.82
N ASN A 118 -2.80 4.59 24.05
CA ASN A 118 -4.08 4.62 24.76
C ASN A 118 -5.03 5.60 24.06
N ALA A 119 -6.34 5.36 24.15
CA ALA A 119 -7.36 6.21 23.54
C ALA A 119 -7.27 7.69 23.97
N THR A 120 -6.74 7.95 25.18
CA THR A 120 -6.49 9.30 25.71
C THR A 120 -5.43 10.09 24.95
N ILE A 121 -4.52 9.41 24.24
CA ILE A 121 -3.41 10.04 23.51
C ILE A 121 -3.87 10.65 22.18
N ARG A 122 -5.10 10.36 21.72
CA ARG A 122 -5.65 10.94 20.48
C ARG A 122 -5.69 12.48 20.53
N THR A 123 -5.69 13.09 21.70
CA THR A 123 -5.68 14.56 21.85
C THR A 123 -4.35 15.11 22.35
N ILE A 124 -3.37 14.26 22.68
CA ILE A 124 -2.13 14.65 23.35
C ILE A 124 -0.96 14.49 22.38
N ARG A 125 -0.16 15.56 22.23
CA ARG A 125 1.12 15.50 21.52
C ARG A 125 2.11 14.72 22.39
N VAL A 126 2.70 13.67 21.84
CA VAL A 126 3.73 12.90 22.54
C VAL A 126 5.09 13.53 22.28
N PRO A 127 6.03 13.47 23.24
CA PRO A 127 7.41 13.87 22.99
C PRO A 127 7.95 13.15 21.75
N VAL A 128 8.74 13.85 20.93
CA VAL A 128 9.40 13.25 19.78
C VAL A 128 10.16 12.02 20.26
N ARG A 129 9.82 10.85 19.69
CA ARG A 129 10.57 9.62 19.96
C ARG A 129 12.02 9.87 19.55
N LEU A 130 12.98 9.48 20.38
CA LEU A 130 14.42 9.74 20.17
C LEU A 130 14.80 9.58 18.68
N LEU A 131 15.22 10.69 18.08
CA LEU A 131 15.84 10.76 16.76
C LEU A 131 16.91 9.66 16.68
N GLY A 132 16.72 8.64 15.84
CA GLY A 132 17.71 7.57 15.79
C GLY A 132 17.44 6.42 14.83
N TYR A 133 16.20 6.00 14.59
CA TYR A 133 15.96 4.88 13.68
C TYR A 133 14.67 5.07 12.88
N GLY A 134 14.78 4.95 11.56
CA GLY A 134 13.71 4.58 10.65
C GLY A 134 12.76 5.67 10.13
N GLY A 135 12.38 6.69 10.89
CA GLY A 135 11.30 7.63 10.51
C GLY A 135 11.66 8.70 9.46
N ASP A 136 10.64 9.26 8.79
CA ASP A 136 10.79 10.39 7.87
C ASP A 136 11.29 11.66 8.59
N GLN A 137 12.56 12.02 8.38
CA GLN A 137 13.19 13.18 9.02
C GLN A 137 12.77 14.53 8.40
N THR A 138 11.93 14.52 7.36
CA THR A 138 11.40 15.75 6.76
C THR A 138 10.23 16.33 7.56
N VAL A 139 9.62 15.52 8.45
CA VAL A 139 8.56 15.92 9.38
C VAL A 139 8.97 17.19 10.14
N PRO A 140 8.21 18.31 10.02
CA PRO A 140 8.59 19.58 10.60
C PRO A 140 8.77 19.55 12.12
N GLU A 141 7.93 18.79 12.83
CA GLU A 141 7.95 18.66 14.28
C GLU A 141 9.25 18.00 14.76
N PHE A 142 9.77 17.03 14.00
CA PHE A 142 11.03 16.35 14.33
C PHE A 142 12.23 17.29 14.22
N LYS A 143 12.23 18.16 13.19
CA LYS A 143 13.28 19.18 13.02
C LYS A 143 13.30 20.22 14.14
N ARG A 144 12.12 20.54 14.69
CA ARG A 144 11.97 21.50 15.79
C ARG A 144 12.08 20.85 17.16
N ASN A 145 12.17 19.52 17.22
CA ASN A 145 12.14 18.73 18.44
C ASN A 145 10.91 19.03 19.31
N GLU A 146 9.76 19.25 18.66
CA GLU A 146 8.50 19.62 19.29
C GLU A 146 7.59 18.39 19.44
N PRO A 147 6.83 18.27 20.54
CA PRO A 147 5.84 17.21 20.67
C PRO A 147 4.91 17.12 19.45
N CYS A 148 4.79 15.92 18.90
CA CYS A 148 4.04 15.65 17.68
C CYS A 148 2.88 14.70 17.97
N ASN A 149 1.91 14.68 17.07
CA ASN A 149 0.88 13.66 17.10
C ASN A 149 1.35 12.48 16.22
N PRO A 150 1.50 11.26 16.76
CA PRO A 150 2.07 10.14 16.01
C PRO A 150 1.16 9.71 14.84
N PHE A 151 -0.15 9.90 14.96
CA PHE A 151 -1.10 9.65 13.87
C PHE A 151 -0.95 10.67 12.73
N ALA A 152 -0.62 11.92 13.05
CA ALA A 152 -0.34 12.96 12.06
C ALA A 152 0.96 12.70 11.30
N VAL A 153 1.98 12.22 12.02
CA VAL A 153 3.27 11.83 11.44
C VAL A 153 3.06 10.76 10.38
N GLY A 154 2.31 9.68 10.69
CA GLY A 154 2.02 8.62 9.72
C GLY A 154 1.38 9.14 8.42
N VAL A 155 0.45 10.09 8.53
CA VAL A 155 -0.18 10.71 7.35
C VAL A 155 0.78 11.62 6.58
N TYR A 156 1.63 12.39 7.28
CA TYR A 156 2.67 13.18 6.65
C TYR A 156 3.66 12.30 5.88
N CYS A 157 4.12 11.19 6.49
CA CYS A 157 4.97 10.22 5.82
C CYS A 157 4.29 9.65 4.57
N LEU A 158 2.98 9.37 4.62
CA LEU A 158 2.23 8.89 3.47
C LEU A 158 2.18 9.93 2.34
N LYS A 159 1.98 11.20 2.67
CA LYS A 159 2.07 12.29 1.69
C LYS A 159 3.45 12.34 1.05
N THR A 160 4.51 12.38 1.87
CA THR A 160 5.89 12.43 1.38
C THR A 160 6.21 11.22 0.50
N PHE A 161 5.65 10.05 0.82
CA PHE A 161 5.74 8.87 -0.01
C PHE A 161 5.16 9.10 -1.41
N PHE A 162 3.91 9.54 -1.49
CA PHE A 162 3.27 9.80 -2.78
C PHE A 162 3.97 10.92 -3.55
N ASP A 163 4.38 12.00 -2.89
CA ASP A 163 5.13 13.08 -3.52
C ASP A 163 6.43 12.57 -4.16
N LYS A 164 7.16 11.68 -3.46
CA LYS A 164 8.36 11.03 -3.99
C LYS A 164 8.08 10.02 -5.11
N LYS A 165 6.93 9.32 -5.09
CA LYS A 165 6.55 8.35 -6.14
C LYS A 165 5.86 8.99 -7.34
N LEU A 166 5.35 10.20 -7.19
CA LEU A 166 4.73 11.00 -8.25
C LEU A 166 5.73 12.00 -8.86
N THR A 167 6.94 12.13 -8.30
CA THR A 167 8.01 13.04 -8.74
C THR A 167 9.31 12.25 -8.99
N ASN A 168 10.21 12.75 -9.86
CA ASN A 168 11.55 12.19 -10.12
C ASN A 168 11.62 10.78 -10.74
N GLU A 169 11.01 10.55 -11.91
CA GLU A 169 11.18 9.31 -12.72
C GLU A 169 10.84 8.01 -11.97
N SER A 170 10.06 8.12 -10.90
CA SER A 170 9.59 7.00 -10.10
C SER A 170 8.42 6.29 -10.78
N LEU A 171 8.05 5.10 -10.29
CA LEU A 171 7.07 4.22 -10.94
C LEU A 171 5.75 4.92 -11.30
N LEU A 172 5.17 5.72 -10.40
CA LEU A 172 3.90 6.41 -10.70
C LEU A 172 4.12 7.62 -11.63
N ASP A 173 5.25 8.32 -11.55
CA ASP A 173 5.57 9.40 -12.48
C ASP A 173 5.68 8.91 -13.92
N LYS A 174 6.15 7.68 -14.13
CA LYS A 174 6.15 7.03 -15.45
C LYS A 174 4.74 6.77 -15.98
N LEU A 175 3.70 6.77 -15.16
CA LEU A 175 2.34 6.46 -15.59
C LEU A 175 1.61 7.72 -16.09
N ARG A 176 0.96 7.64 -17.26
CA ARG A 176 0.20 8.76 -17.84
C ARG A 176 -1.14 9.00 -17.15
N ASN A 177 -1.75 7.97 -16.58
CA ASN A 177 -3.14 7.95 -16.13
C ASN A 177 -3.34 8.04 -14.61
N VAL A 178 -2.33 8.51 -13.87
CA VAL A 178 -2.36 8.64 -12.39
C VAL A 178 -2.37 10.07 -11.87
N GLY A 179 -2.62 11.06 -12.73
CA GLY A 179 -2.59 12.48 -12.36
C GLY A 179 -3.52 12.85 -11.19
N PHE A 180 -4.69 12.20 -11.11
CA PHE A 180 -5.67 12.40 -10.03
C PHE A 180 -5.12 12.11 -8.63
N LEU A 181 -4.08 11.27 -8.52
CA LEU A 181 -3.43 11.01 -7.23
C LEU A 181 -2.74 12.25 -6.68
N ARG A 182 -2.26 13.15 -7.55
CA ARG A 182 -1.65 14.41 -7.09
C ARG A 182 -2.68 15.28 -6.39
N ASP A 183 -3.87 15.38 -6.95
CA ASP A 183 -4.97 16.13 -6.35
C ASP A 183 -5.38 15.49 -5.02
N LEU A 184 -5.54 14.15 -5.01
CA LEU A 184 -5.86 13.41 -3.79
C LEU A 184 -4.81 13.64 -2.69
N VAL A 185 -3.52 13.58 -3.03
CA VAL A 185 -2.40 13.73 -2.09
C VAL A 185 -2.23 15.17 -1.61
N ALA A 186 -2.52 16.17 -2.46
CA ALA A 186 -2.55 17.56 -2.04
C ALA A 186 -3.58 17.76 -0.92
N ASP A 187 -4.74 17.11 -1.04
CA ASP A 187 -5.82 17.16 -0.05
C ASP A 187 -5.54 16.32 1.22
N ILE A 188 -4.55 15.42 1.19
CA ILE A 188 -3.91 14.84 2.38
C ILE A 188 -3.12 15.93 3.15
N THR A 189 -3.30 17.22 2.90
CA THR A 189 -2.66 18.31 3.66
C THR A 189 -3.71 19.18 4.38
N HIS A 190 -4.46 18.59 5.32
CA HIS A 190 -5.44 19.31 6.15
C HIS A 190 -4.97 19.37 7.61
N ASP A 191 -5.41 20.39 8.35
CA ASP A 191 -4.94 20.69 9.71
C ASP A 191 -5.33 19.64 10.78
N ASP A 192 -6.30 18.76 10.50
CA ASP A 192 -6.76 17.72 11.45
C ASP A 192 -6.36 16.29 10.99
N PRO A 193 -5.34 15.67 11.61
CA PRO A 193 -4.79 14.38 11.22
C PRO A 193 -5.72 13.18 11.45
N PHE A 194 -6.78 13.32 12.25
CA PHE A 194 -7.71 12.21 12.53
C PHE A 194 -8.86 12.13 11.54
N LYS A 195 -9.30 13.28 11.02
CA LYS A 195 -10.35 13.32 9.99
C LYS A 195 -9.80 12.97 8.61
N GLN A 196 -8.49 13.18 8.42
CA GLN A 196 -7.80 13.09 7.15
C GLN A 196 -7.83 11.68 6.52
N PRO A 197 -7.52 10.54 7.18
CA PRO A 197 -7.63 9.23 6.55
C PRO A 197 -9.06 8.93 6.08
N THR A 198 -10.06 9.24 6.91
CA THR A 198 -11.47 9.04 6.58
C THR A 198 -11.92 9.93 5.42
N MET A 199 -11.48 11.18 5.39
CA MET A 199 -11.77 12.12 4.30
C MET A 199 -11.13 11.67 2.99
N VAL A 200 -9.89 11.16 3.05
CA VAL A 200 -9.15 10.70 1.88
C VAL A 200 -9.77 9.44 1.30
N VAL A 201 -10.18 8.48 2.14
CA VAL A 201 -10.96 7.31 1.71
C VAL A 201 -12.26 7.74 1.05
N ALA A 202 -13.04 8.62 1.67
CA ALA A 202 -14.32 9.08 1.11
C ALA A 202 -14.14 9.80 -0.23
N ARG A 203 -13.18 10.73 -0.33
CA ARG A 203 -12.88 11.43 -1.59
C ARG A 203 -12.36 10.49 -2.66
N PHE A 204 -11.56 9.50 -2.27
CA PHE A 204 -11.10 8.49 -3.19
C PHE A 204 -12.27 7.67 -3.74
N GLU A 205 -13.18 7.21 -2.88
CA GLU A 205 -14.42 6.55 -3.30
C GLU A 205 -15.27 7.42 -4.23
N ASP A 206 -15.40 8.73 -3.95
CA ASP A 206 -16.11 9.67 -4.83
C ASP A 206 -15.47 9.77 -6.22
N ILE A 207 -14.13 9.83 -6.29
CA ILE A 207 -13.40 9.82 -7.55
C ILE A 207 -13.67 8.51 -8.32
N LEU A 208 -13.63 7.37 -7.63
CA LEU A 208 -13.89 6.07 -8.24
C LEU A 208 -15.32 5.93 -8.76
N ASN A 209 -16.30 6.42 -8.00
CA ASN A 209 -17.71 6.42 -8.40
C ASN A 209 -17.96 7.32 -9.62
N GLY A 210 -17.15 8.36 -9.80
CA GLY A 210 -17.19 9.22 -10.99
C GLY A 210 -16.53 8.61 -12.23
N TRP A 211 -15.84 7.48 -12.10
CA TRP A 211 -15.12 6.87 -13.22
C TRP A 211 -15.94 5.85 -13.98
N SER A 212 -15.82 5.89 -15.31
CA SER A 212 -16.41 4.87 -16.16
C SER A 212 -15.66 3.55 -16.05
N TRP A 213 -16.36 2.46 -16.33
CA TRP A 213 -15.79 1.12 -16.47
C TRP A 213 -14.54 1.09 -17.38
N TRP A 214 -14.59 1.84 -18.49
CA TRP A 214 -13.49 1.99 -19.44
C TRP A 214 -12.25 2.62 -18.81
N LYS A 215 -12.43 3.58 -17.91
CA LYS A 215 -11.32 4.25 -17.22
C LYS A 215 -10.64 3.30 -16.25
N LEU A 216 -11.41 2.56 -15.46
CA LEU A 216 -10.90 1.57 -14.50
C LEU A 216 -10.13 0.45 -15.22
N ARG A 217 -10.64 -0.07 -16.34
CA ARG A 217 -9.97 -1.12 -17.12
C ARG A 217 -9.00 -0.60 -18.17
N SER A 218 -8.72 0.70 -18.20
CA SER A 218 -7.71 1.24 -19.09
C SER A 218 -6.34 0.70 -18.69
N GLN A 219 -5.52 0.36 -19.68
CA GLN A 219 -4.16 -0.09 -19.43
C GLN A 219 -3.37 1.03 -18.75
N VAL A 220 -2.60 0.70 -17.74
CA VAL A 220 -1.61 1.62 -17.18
C VAL A 220 -0.59 1.94 -18.27
N SER A 221 -0.53 3.20 -18.69
CA SER A 221 0.30 3.62 -19.83
C SER A 221 1.61 4.21 -19.33
N ASP A 222 2.73 3.55 -19.67
CA ASP A 222 4.07 4.02 -19.37
C ASP A 222 4.49 5.13 -20.37
N LYS A 223 5.02 6.23 -19.84
CA LYS A 223 5.56 7.36 -20.60
C LYS A 223 6.85 7.01 -21.34
N THR A 224 7.62 6.05 -20.82
CA THR A 224 8.91 5.61 -21.38
C THR A 224 8.75 4.73 -22.63
N LEU A 225 7.60 4.09 -22.80
CA LEU A 225 7.30 3.29 -23.97
C LEU A 225 6.75 4.16 -25.12
N PRO A 226 7.20 3.93 -26.37
CA PRO A 226 6.63 4.61 -27.52
C PRO A 226 5.12 4.36 -27.64
N LEU A 227 4.35 5.42 -27.92
CA LEU A 227 2.88 5.37 -28.06
C LEU A 227 2.41 4.31 -29.07
N VAL A 228 3.25 3.96 -30.05
CA VAL A 228 2.95 2.94 -31.06
C VAL A 228 2.77 1.55 -30.42
N PHE A 229 3.58 1.18 -29.43
CA PHE A 229 3.43 -0.12 -28.74
C PHE A 229 2.11 -0.19 -27.98
N HIS A 230 1.74 0.90 -27.28
CA HIS A 230 0.44 0.97 -26.62
C HIS A 230 -0.72 0.84 -27.61
N ARG A 231 -0.62 1.47 -28.80
CA ARG A 231 -1.66 1.34 -29.85
C ARG A 231 -1.73 -0.06 -30.45
N LEU A 232 -0.59 -0.74 -30.64
CA LEU A 232 -0.54 -2.10 -31.19
C LEU A 232 -1.10 -3.15 -30.23
N CYS A 233 -0.83 -3.01 -28.93
CA CYS A 233 -1.34 -3.94 -27.91
C CYS A 233 -2.77 -3.62 -27.46
N SER A 234 -3.27 -2.41 -27.74
CA SER A 234 -4.60 -1.96 -27.28
C SER A 234 -5.76 -2.88 -27.71
N PRO A 235 -5.84 -3.41 -28.94
CA PRO A 235 -6.92 -4.33 -29.32
C PRO A 235 -6.90 -5.64 -28.52
N ILE A 236 -5.71 -6.18 -28.24
CA ILE A 236 -5.52 -7.41 -27.44
C ILE A 236 -5.92 -7.13 -25.98
N HIS A 237 -5.50 -5.99 -25.44
CA HIS A 237 -5.91 -5.56 -24.10
C HIS A 237 -7.44 -5.49 -24.00
N TRP A 238 -8.10 -4.79 -24.92
CA TRP A 238 -9.54 -4.62 -24.89
C TRP A 238 -10.32 -5.92 -25.11
N SER A 239 -9.79 -6.88 -25.88
CA SER A 239 -10.44 -8.19 -26.00
C SER A 239 -10.42 -8.98 -24.68
N VAL A 240 -9.32 -8.90 -23.92
CA VAL A 240 -9.23 -9.46 -22.56
C VAL A 240 -10.20 -8.76 -21.61
N GLN A 241 -10.24 -7.42 -21.63
CA GLN A 241 -11.14 -6.64 -20.76
C GLN A 241 -12.62 -6.86 -21.08
N LEU A 242 -12.98 -7.04 -22.36
CA LEU A 242 -14.34 -7.40 -22.77
C LEU A 242 -14.70 -8.83 -22.35
N SER A 243 -13.77 -9.77 -22.43
CA SER A 243 -13.98 -11.11 -21.87
C SER A 243 -14.29 -11.02 -20.37
N ASP A 244 -13.45 -10.30 -19.61
CA ASP A 244 -13.66 -10.11 -18.17
C ASP A 244 -14.99 -9.41 -17.83
N PHE A 245 -15.45 -8.48 -18.69
CA PHE A 245 -16.78 -7.88 -18.58
C PHE A 245 -17.90 -8.92 -18.67
N LEU A 246 -17.84 -9.77 -19.70
CA LEU A 246 -18.81 -10.83 -19.93
C LEU A 246 -18.82 -11.85 -18.78
N TRP A 247 -17.67 -12.07 -18.16
CA TRP A 247 -17.51 -12.87 -16.94
C TRP A 247 -17.84 -12.11 -15.64
N LEU A 248 -18.39 -10.89 -15.74
CA LEU A 248 -18.80 -10.05 -14.61
C LEU A 248 -17.68 -9.82 -13.58
N LYS A 249 -16.42 -9.85 -14.01
CA LYS A 249 -15.30 -9.55 -13.12
C LYS A 249 -15.31 -8.07 -12.75
N SER A 250 -15.05 -7.80 -11.48
CA SER A 250 -14.92 -6.42 -10.98
C SER A 250 -13.69 -5.75 -11.62
N PRO A 251 -13.78 -4.47 -12.06
CA PRO A 251 -12.64 -3.68 -12.54
C PRO A 251 -11.57 -3.43 -11.48
N VAL A 252 -11.98 -3.43 -10.22
CA VAL A 252 -11.10 -3.36 -9.04
C VAL A 252 -11.17 -4.72 -8.37
N PRO A 253 -10.04 -5.41 -8.12
CA PRO A 253 -10.02 -6.69 -7.43
C PRO A 253 -10.78 -6.60 -6.11
N LYS A 254 -11.59 -7.64 -5.80
CA LYS A 254 -12.21 -7.78 -4.49
C LYS A 254 -11.39 -8.79 -3.70
N HIS A 255 -10.74 -8.33 -2.64
CA HIS A 255 -9.93 -9.19 -1.79
C HIS A 255 -10.80 -9.77 -0.68
N THR A 256 -11.14 -11.05 -0.81
CA THR A 256 -11.50 -11.85 0.37
C THR A 256 -10.20 -12.35 0.98
N PRO A 257 -9.93 -12.08 2.28
CA PRO A 257 -8.74 -12.61 2.92
C PRO A 257 -8.75 -14.14 2.79
N PRO A 258 -7.61 -14.77 2.44
CA PRO A 258 -7.56 -16.21 2.29
C PRO A 258 -7.99 -16.87 3.60
N SER A 259 -8.89 -17.85 3.51
CA SER A 259 -9.20 -18.73 4.62
C SER A 259 -7.93 -19.51 4.95
N LEU A 260 -7.25 -19.10 6.03
CA LEU A 260 -6.12 -19.82 6.57
C LEU A 260 -6.65 -21.14 7.13
N VAL A 261 -6.30 -22.25 6.48
CA VAL A 261 -6.38 -23.62 7.02
C VAL A 261 -5.14 -23.88 7.85
#